data_AF-A0A2V8ZF25-F1
#
_entry.id   AF-A0A2V8ZF25-F1
#
_cell.length_a   1.000
_cell.length_b   1.000
_cell.length_c   1.000
_cell.angle_alpha   90.00
_cell.angle_beta   90.00
_cell.angle_gamma   90.00
#
_symmetry.space_group_name_H-M   'P 1'
#
loop_
_entity.id
_entity.type
_entity.pdbx_description
1 polymer ?
#
loop_
_entity_poly.entity_id
_entity_poly.type
_entity_poly.pdbx_seq_one_letter_code
_entity_poly.pdbx_strand_id
1 'polypeptide(L)'
;ARLREIVETIAAKQEKVLVFTQFRELTRPLEAFLGSVFGRPGLVLDGETEVRKRKEVVRRFQEEERIGFFVLSLKAGGSGLNLTAAS
;
A
#
# COMPACT_ATOMS: atom_id res chain seq x y z
N ALA A 1 -10.88 -10.75 -10.96
CA ALA A 1 -12.24 -10.14 -10.94
C ALA A 1 -12.47 -9.40 -9.62
N ARG A 2 -12.62 -10.09 -8.49
CA ARG A 2 -13.09 -9.44 -7.24
C ARG A 2 -12.22 -8.31 -6.68
N LEU A 3 -10.90 -8.49 -6.62
CA LEU A 3 -10.00 -7.45 -6.09
C LEU A 3 -10.13 -6.14 -6.89
N ARG A 4 -10.19 -6.25 -8.23
CA ARG A 4 -10.35 -5.11 -9.14
C ARG A 4 -11.61 -4.30 -8.83
N GLU A 5 -12.76 -4.96 -8.73
CA GLU A 5 -14.05 -4.30 -8.43
C GLU A 5 -13.99 -3.50 -7.11
N ILE A 6 -13.36 -4.08 -6.08
CA ILE A 6 -13.20 -3.43 -4.77
C ILE A 6 -12.32 -2.20 -4.91
N VAL A 7 -11.15 -2.33 -5.54
CA VAL A 7 -10.20 -1.22 -5.63
C VAL A 7 -10.64 -0.13 -6.59
N GLU A 8 -11.38 -0.46 -7.65
CA GLU A 8 -12.00 0.54 -8.55
C GLU A 8 -13.04 1.37 -7.80
N THR A 9 -13.85 0.74 -6.94
CA THR A 9 -14.82 1.46 -6.10
C THR A 9 -14.14 2.42 -5.12
N ILE A 10 -13.06 1.97 -4.47
CA ILE A 10 -12.32 2.80 -3.50
C ILE A 10 -11.58 3.94 -4.22
N ALA A 11 -10.96 3.65 -5.37
CA ALA A 11 -10.28 4.66 -6.19
C ALA A 11 -11.25 5.73 -6.70
N ALA A 12 -12.46 5.35 -7.11
CA ALA A 12 -13.50 6.29 -7.54
C ALA A 12 -13.96 7.23 -6.41
N LYS A 13 -13.88 6.79 -5.15
CA LYS A 13 -14.15 7.60 -3.96
C LYS A 13 -12.95 8.43 -3.49
N GLN A 14 -11.80 8.31 -4.16
CA GLN A 14 -10.54 8.93 -3.76
C GLN A 14 -10.07 8.54 -2.35
N GLU A 15 -10.47 7.36 -1.89
CA GLU A 15 -10.09 6.79 -0.61
C GLU A 15 -8.76 6.01 -0.71
N LYS A 16 -8.06 5.83 0.41
CA LYS A 16 -6.77 5.12 0.45
C LYS A 16 -6.96 3.63 0.77
N VAL A 17 -6.13 2.77 0.17
CA VAL A 17 -6.15 1.32 0.40
C VAL A 17 -4.87 0.83 1.07
N LEU A 18 -5.00 -0.03 2.08
CA LEU A 18 -3.92 -0.86 2.61
C LEU A 18 -4.09 -2.31 2.13
N VAL A 19 -3.04 -2.88 1.56
CA VAL A 19 -3.03 -4.29 1.14
C VAL A 19 -1.95 -5.04 1.90
N PHE A 20 -2.35 -6.05 2.66
CA PHE A 20 -1.44 -6.92 3.39
C PHE A 20 -1.27 -8.25 2.66
N THR A 21 -0.03 -8.73 2.55
CA THR A 21 0.30 -10.04 1.98
C THR A 21 1.31 -10.78 2.85
N GLN A 22 1.19 -12.11 2.92
CA GLN A 22 2.23 -12.96 3.54
C GLN A 22 3.41 -13.20 2.59
N PHE A 23 3.17 -13.07 1.29
CA PHE A 23 4.14 -13.38 0.24
C PHE A 23 4.82 -12.11 -0.23
N ARG A 24 6.11 -11.99 0.08
CA ARG A 24 6.93 -10.85 -0.34
C ARG A 24 6.98 -10.71 -1.85
N GLU A 25 7.07 -11.81 -2.59
CA GLU A 25 7.06 -11.80 -4.06
C GLU A 25 5.78 -11.22 -4.67
N LEU A 26 4.67 -11.15 -3.92
CA LEU A 26 3.44 -10.53 -4.38
C LEU A 26 3.41 -9.01 -4.19
N THR A 27 4.34 -8.40 -3.44
CA THR A 27 4.26 -6.95 -3.17
C THR A 27 4.40 -6.11 -4.44
N ARG A 28 5.31 -6.49 -5.35
CA ARG A 28 5.53 -5.79 -6.63
C ARG A 28 4.41 -6.05 -7.66
N PRO A 29 3.96 -7.30 -7.89
CA PRO A 29 2.78 -7.55 -8.73
C PRO A 29 1.52 -6.83 -8.24
N LEU A 30 1.29 -6.79 -6.92
CA LEU A 30 0.16 -6.06 -6.34
C LEU A 30 0.30 -4.55 -6.55
N GLU A 31 1.50 -3.98 -6.35
CA GLU A 31 1.74 -2.56 -6.60
C GLU A 31 1.52 -2.18 -8.06
N ALA A 32 2.01 -2.96 -9.01
CA ALA A 32 1.77 -2.74 -10.43
C ALA A 32 0.28 -2.84 -10.79
N PHE A 33 -0.41 -3.86 -10.26
CA PHE A 33 -1.85 -4.03 -10.47
C PHE A 33 -2.65 -2.85 -9.93
N LEU A 34 -2.40 -2.45 -8.68
CA LEU A 34 -3.06 -1.30 -8.06
C LEU A 34 -2.71 0.00 -8.79
N GLY A 35 -1.46 0.17 -9.22
CA GLY A 35 -1.02 1.30 -10.02
C GLY A 35 -1.80 1.44 -11.32
N SER A 36 -2.15 0.32 -11.97
CA SER A 36 -3.00 0.32 -13.18
C SER A 36 -4.44 0.77 -12.91
N VAL A 37 -4.95 0.57 -11.70
CA VAL A 37 -6.32 0.96 -11.31
C VAL A 37 -6.35 2.42 -10.82
N PHE A 38 -5.40 2.81 -9.98
CA PHE A 38 -5.31 4.16 -9.41
C PHE A 38 -4.68 5.18 -10.38
N GLY A 39 -4.09 4.73 -11.49
CA GLY A 39 -3.43 5.56 -12.50
C GLY A 39 -2.11 6.18 -12.05
N ARG A 40 -1.53 5.72 -10.94
CA ARG A 40 -0.31 6.27 -10.32
C ARG A 40 0.36 5.26 -9.40
N PRO A 41 1.69 5.34 -9.20
CA PRO A 41 2.39 4.44 -8.29
C PRO A 41 1.97 4.67 -6.83
N GLY A 42 1.97 3.59 -6.07
CA GLY A 42 1.75 3.60 -4.63
C GLY A 42 3.04 3.37 -3.86
N LEU A 43 2.91 2.85 -2.65
CA LEU A 43 4.05 2.52 -1.79
C LEU A 43 4.13 1.01 -1.54
N VAL A 44 5.33 0.54 -1.23
CA VAL A 44 5.61 -0.84 -0.84
C VAL A 44 6.48 -0.85 0.40
N LEU A 45 6.13 -1.69 1.37
CA LEU A 45 6.95 -1.95 2.56
C LEU A 45 7.03 -3.46 2.78
N ASP A 46 8.26 -3.97 2.71
CA ASP A 46 8.55 -5.39 2.87
C ASP A 46 9.87 -5.62 3.62
N GLY A 47 10.34 -6.87 3.63
CA GLY A 47 11.56 -7.26 4.32
C GLY A 47 12.84 -6.61 3.79
N GLU A 48 12.86 -6.13 2.55
CA GLU A 48 14.02 -5.43 1.96
C GLU A 48 14.00 -3.93 2.19
N THR A 49 12.86 -3.40 2.63
CA THR A 49 12.78 -1.99 2.98
C THR A 49 13.67 -1.73 4.19
N GLU A 50 14.75 -0.99 3.96
CA GLU A 50 15.69 -0.57 5.00
C GLU A 50 14.94 0.02 6.20
N VAL A 51 15.30 -0.41 7.40
CA VAL A 51 14.63 0.01 8.65
C VAL A 51 14.53 1.54 8.76
N ARG A 52 15.58 2.27 8.34
CA ARG A 52 15.61 3.74 8.35
C ARG A 52 14.56 4.37 7.43
N LYS A 53 14.25 3.73 6.29
CA LYS A 53 13.28 4.23 5.30
C LYS A 53 11.83 3.88 5.65
N ARG A 54 11.59 2.89 6.52
CA ARG A 54 10.22 2.45 6.87
C ARG A 54 9.36 3.57 7.43
N LYS A 55 9.90 4.36 8.36
CA LYS A 55 9.18 5.51 8.94
C LYS A 55 8.84 6.55 7.88
N GLU A 56 9.75 6.80 6.95
CA GLU A 56 9.53 7.74 5.85
C GLU A 56 8.40 7.27 4.95
N VAL A 57 8.41 6.02 4.49
CA VAL A 57 7.36 5.47 3.62
C VAL A 57 6.00 5.49 4.31
N VAL A 58 5.93 5.17 5.61
CA VAL A 58 4.70 5.28 6.41
C VAL A 58 4.22 6.72 6.49
N ARG A 59 5.11 7.67 6.81
CA ARG A 59 4.78 9.10 6.86
C ARG A 59 4.22 9.58 5.51
N ARG A 60 4.88 9.20 4.40
CA ARG A 60 4.43 9.53 3.05
C ARG A 60 3.03 8.99 2.77
N PHE A 61 2.72 7.75 3.16
CA PHE A 61 1.37 7.23 3.02
C PHE A 61 0.35 8.04 3.82
N GLN A 62 0.68 8.49 5.03
CA GLN A 62 -0.25 9.23 5.86
C GLN A 62 -0.49 10.66 5.34
N GLU A 63 0.57 11.35 4.96
CA GLU A 63 0.55 12.79 4.67
C GLU A 63 0.32 13.12 3.19
N GLU A 64 0.76 12.27 2.26
CA GLU A 64 0.60 12.56 0.83
C GLU A 64 -0.75 12.06 0.32
N GLU A 65 -1.66 12.98 -0.02
CA GLU A 65 -2.97 12.66 -0.62
C GLU A 65 -2.86 11.97 -1.97
N ARG A 66 -1.77 12.23 -2.72
CA ARG A 66 -1.51 11.60 -4.01
C ARG A 66 -1.27 10.09 -3.93
N ILE A 67 -0.93 9.56 -2.75
CA ILE A 67 -0.68 8.13 -2.55
C ILE A 67 -2.00 7.45 -2.22
N GLY A 68 -2.58 6.79 -3.23
CA GLY A 68 -3.87 6.10 -3.09
C GLY A 68 -3.79 4.70 -2.47
N PHE A 69 -2.62 4.08 -2.43
CA PHE A 69 -2.49 2.74 -1.88
C PHE A 69 -1.09 2.43 -1.34
N PHE A 70 -1.02 1.44 -0.43
CA PHE A 70 0.21 0.97 0.17
C PHE A 70 0.15 -0.55 0.39
N VAL A 71 1.13 -1.26 -0.17
CA VAL A 71 1.26 -2.73 -0.07
C VAL A 71 2.29 -3.10 0.98
N LEU A 72 1.90 -3.93 1.95
CA LEU A 72 2.72 -4.35 3.08
C LEU A 72 2.85 -5.87 3.14
N SER A 73 4.06 -6.36 3.40
CA SER A 73 4.20 -7.76 3.84
C SER A 73 3.86 -7.87 5.34
N LEU A 74 3.20 -8.95 5.79
CA LEU A 74 2.83 -9.11 7.20
C LEU A 74 4.05 -9.08 8.13
N LYS A 75 5.18 -9.65 7.70
CA LYS A 75 6.44 -9.61 8.45
C LYS A 75 6.95 -8.19 8.66
N ALA A 76 6.68 -7.29 7.71
CA ALA A 76 7.12 -5.90 7.77
C ALA A 76 6.05 -4.97 8.39
N GLY A 77 4.76 -5.30 8.28
CA GLY A 77 3.65 -4.61 8.93
C GLY A 77 3.47 -4.94 10.41
N GLY A 78 3.92 -6.12 10.86
CA GLY A 78 3.83 -6.57 12.25
C GLY A 78 4.75 -5.84 13.25
N SER A 79 5.53 -4.85 12.80
CA SER A 79 6.45 -4.09 13.66
C SER A 79 5.82 -2.88 14.38
N GLY A 80 4.49 -2.84 14.54
CA GLY A 80 3.81 -1.73 15.21
C GLY A 80 3.70 -0.45 14.38
N LEU A 81 3.52 -0.57 13.06
CA LEU A 81 3.27 0.59 12.20
C LEU A 81 1.87 1.15 12.49
N ASN A 82 1.78 2.43 12.87
CA ASN A 82 0.50 3.13 13.02
C ASN A 82 0.11 3.74 11.66
N LEU A 83 -0.94 3.20 11.05
CA LEU A 83 -1.46 3.61 9.74
C LEU A 83 -2.94 3.99 9.90
N THR A 84 -3.23 5.27 10.00
CA THR A 84 -4.60 5.79 10.20
C THR A 84 -5.21 6.41 8.96
N ALA A 85 -4.43 6.56 7.89
CA ALA A 85 -4.86 7.24 6.67
C ALA A 85 -5.70 6.38 5.72
N ALA A 86 -5.87 5.09 6.02
CA ALA A 86 -6.82 4.21 5.33
C ALA A 86 -7.85 3.70 6.33
N SER A 87 -9.11 3.69 5.93
CA SER A 87 -10.28 3.29 6.73
C SER A 87 -11.27 2.54 5.87
#